data_AF-A0A4Y3WWP7-F1
#
_entry.id   AF-A0A4Y3WWP7-F1
#
_cell.length_a   1.000
_cell.length_b   1.000
_cell.length_c   1.000
_cell.angle_alpha   90.00
_cell.angle_beta   90.00
_cell.angle_gamma   90.00
#
_symmetry.space_group_name_H-M   'P 1'
#
loop_
_entity.id
_entity.type
_entity.pdbx_description
1 polymer ?
#
loop_
_entity_poly.entity_id
_entity_poly.type
_entity_poly.pdbx_seq_one_letter_code
_entity_poly.pdbx_strand_id
1 'polypeptide(L)'
;MAAVMAAGMTPPLAMALATVVRKKLFSEVERENGRAAWLLGASFITEGAIPFAAADPLRVIPSLMAGSAVTGVLSIAFGSTLRAPHGGIFVLPLIGNPFGYLVAIVVGTLISTALVVALKNARRSPATTAAPVAVAA
;
A
#
# COMPACT_ATOMS: atom_id res chain seq x y z
N MET A 1 10.69 0.76 -16.28
CA MET A 1 9.41 0.27 -15.73
C MET A 1 9.49 -0.18 -14.27
N ALA A 2 10.58 -0.81 -13.82
CA ALA A 2 10.70 -1.32 -12.44
C ALA A 2 10.27 -0.31 -11.34
N ALA A 3 10.73 0.94 -11.40
CA ALA A 3 10.37 1.94 -10.39
C ALA A 3 8.86 2.18 -10.28
N VAL A 4 8.15 2.28 -11.41
CA VAL A 4 6.69 2.45 -11.44
C VAL A 4 5.99 1.21 -10.89
N MET A 5 6.48 0.02 -11.26
CA MET A 5 5.92 -1.24 -10.78
C MET A 5 6.10 -1.39 -9.27
N ALA A 6 7.30 -1.17 -8.74
CA ALA A 6 7.57 -1.21 -7.31
C ALA A 6 6.73 -0.17 -6.55
N ALA A 7 6.66 1.05 -7.06
CA ALA A 7 5.92 2.14 -6.45
C ALA A 7 4.41 1.86 -6.40
N GLY A 8 3.82 1.19 -7.40
CA GLY A 8 2.40 0.82 -7.39
C GLY A 8 2.07 -0.43 -6.57
N MET A 9 3.03 -1.33 -6.31
CA MET A 9 2.83 -2.42 -5.33
C MET A 9 2.75 -1.89 -3.89
N THR A 10 3.41 -0.77 -3.61
CA THR A 10 3.61 -0.23 -2.25
C THR A 10 2.29 0.13 -1.53
N PRO A 11 1.30 0.81 -2.14
CA PRO A 11 0.10 1.26 -1.44
C PRO A 11 -0.79 0.15 -0.84
N PRO A 12 -1.26 -0.85 -1.61
CA PRO A 12 -2.06 -1.94 -1.06
C PRO A 12 -1.29 -2.75 -0.01
N LEU A 13 0.02 -3.00 -0.21
CA LEU A 13 0.85 -3.69 0.78
C LEU A 13 0.96 -2.89 2.10
N ALA A 14 1.09 -1.57 2.01
CA ALA A 14 1.14 -0.70 3.19
C ALA A 14 -0.16 -0.70 3.98
N MET A 15 -1.31 -0.68 3.30
CA MET A 15 -2.62 -0.76 3.96
C MET A 15 -2.84 -2.13 4.59
N ALA A 16 -2.51 -3.21 3.86
CA ALA A 16 -2.56 -4.57 4.37
C ALA A 16 -1.75 -4.71 5.67
N LEU A 17 -0.50 -4.23 5.67
CA LEU A 17 0.36 -4.25 6.84
C LEU A 17 -0.18 -3.36 7.98
N ALA A 18 -0.67 -2.16 7.68
CA ALA A 18 -1.19 -1.25 8.69
C ALA A 18 -2.40 -1.85 9.44
N THR A 19 -3.30 -2.56 8.74
CA THR A 19 -4.45 -3.23 9.36
C THR A 19 -4.05 -4.36 10.31
N VAL A 20 -2.93 -5.04 10.05
CA VAL A 20 -2.39 -6.09 10.91
C VAL A 20 -1.69 -5.48 12.13
N VAL A 21 -0.80 -4.51 11.91
CA VAL A 21 0.06 -3.91 12.95
C VAL A 21 -0.76 -3.08 13.95
N ARG A 22 -1.79 -2.36 13.49
CA ARG A 22 -2.65 -1.53 14.36
C ARG A 22 -4.13 -1.69 14.04
N LYS A 23 -4.63 -2.94 14.10
CA LYS A 23 -6.04 -3.29 13.88
C LYS A 23 -7.06 -2.34 14.50
N LYS A 24 -6.83 -1.83 15.72
CA LYS A 24 -7.74 -0.93 16.45
C LYS A 24 -7.96 0.44 15.77
N LEU A 25 -7.12 0.83 14.81
CA LEU A 25 -7.25 2.06 14.03
C LEU A 25 -8.09 1.88 12.74
N PHE A 26 -8.56 0.66 12.49
CA PHE A 26 -9.29 0.28 11.28
C PHE A 26 -10.61 -0.39 11.67
N SER A 27 -11.65 -0.08 10.90
CA SER A 27 -12.96 -0.74 10.93
C SER A 27 -12.85 -2.22 10.55
N GLU A 28 -13.93 -2.96 10.77
CA GLU A 28 -14.00 -4.37 10.37
C GLU A 28 -13.87 -4.52 8.85
N VAL A 29 -14.61 -3.71 8.08
CA VAL A 29 -14.54 -3.66 6.61
C VAL A 29 -13.11 -3.33 6.12
N GLU A 30 -12.44 -2.35 6.72
CA GLU A 30 -11.05 -2.04 6.39
C GLU A 30 -10.11 -3.23 6.67
N ARG A 31 -10.33 -3.99 7.75
CA ARG A 31 -9.50 -5.18 8.06
C ARG A 31 -9.74 -6.31 7.07
N GLU A 32 -10.98 -6.52 6.63
CA GLU A 32 -11.31 -7.50 5.59
C GLU A 32 -10.66 -7.13 4.25
N ASN A 33 -10.80 -5.87 3.85
CA ASN A 33 -10.11 -5.33 2.67
C ASN A 33 -8.58 -5.46 2.82
N GLY A 34 -8.05 -5.32 4.02
CA GLY A 34 -6.62 -5.46 4.31
C GLY A 34 -6.09 -6.86 4.06
N ARG A 35 -6.91 -7.91 4.27
CA ARG A 35 -6.54 -9.29 3.93
C ARG A 35 -6.41 -9.49 2.43
N ALA A 36 -7.37 -8.97 1.66
CA ALA A 36 -7.32 -9.02 0.19
C ALA A 36 -6.15 -8.18 -0.36
N ALA A 37 -5.87 -7.03 0.25
CA ALA A 37 -4.84 -6.09 -0.19
C ALA A 37 -3.42 -6.68 -0.21
N TRP A 38 -3.12 -7.72 0.58
CA TRP A 38 -1.86 -8.46 0.48
C TRP A 38 -1.65 -9.06 -0.91
N LEU A 39 -2.63 -9.84 -1.39
CA LEU A 39 -2.54 -10.51 -2.68
C LEU A 39 -2.61 -9.50 -3.83
N LEU A 40 -3.50 -8.51 -3.71
CA LEU A 40 -3.65 -7.45 -4.71
C LEU A 40 -2.33 -6.68 -4.86
N GLY A 41 -1.73 -6.25 -3.76
CA GLY A 41 -0.45 -5.53 -3.79
C GLY A 41 0.71 -6.37 -4.28
N ALA A 42 0.80 -7.63 -3.85
CA ALA A 42 1.79 -8.57 -4.36
C ALA A 42 1.62 -8.83 -5.88
N SER A 43 0.43 -8.62 -6.43
CA SER A 43 0.11 -8.81 -7.85
C SER A 43 0.13 -7.50 -8.65
N PHE A 44 0.58 -6.39 -8.06
CA PHE A 44 0.55 -5.04 -8.68
C PHE A 44 -0.86 -4.54 -9.01
N ILE A 45 -1.85 -4.92 -8.21
CA ILE A 45 -3.21 -4.41 -8.27
C ILE A 45 -3.34 -3.31 -7.21
N THR A 46 -3.20 -2.07 -7.65
CA THR A 46 -3.12 -0.89 -6.76
C THR A 46 -4.49 -0.52 -6.16
N GLU A 47 -5.56 -1.00 -6.78
CA GLU A 47 -6.96 -0.80 -6.42
C GLU A 47 -7.26 -1.28 -4.98
N GLY A 48 -6.48 -2.22 -4.45
CA GLY A 48 -6.59 -2.67 -3.06
C GLY A 48 -6.41 -1.55 -2.01
N ALA A 49 -5.84 -0.40 -2.40
CA ALA A 49 -5.73 0.77 -1.54
C ALA A 49 -6.93 1.74 -1.61
N ILE A 50 -7.77 1.66 -2.65
CA ILE A 50 -8.88 2.59 -2.89
C ILE A 50 -9.87 2.62 -1.72
N PRO A 51 -10.34 1.49 -1.15
CA PRO A 51 -11.30 1.52 -0.05
C PRO A 51 -10.78 2.28 1.18
N PHE A 52 -9.47 2.22 1.45
CA PHE A 52 -8.84 2.92 2.56
C PHE A 52 -8.67 4.41 2.28
N ALA A 53 -8.26 4.75 1.05
CA ALA A 53 -8.13 6.14 0.63
C ALA A 53 -9.50 6.84 0.60
N ALA A 54 -10.58 6.13 0.25
CA ALA A 54 -11.94 6.66 0.31
C ALA A 54 -12.41 6.90 1.77
N ALA A 55 -12.03 6.01 2.69
CA ALA A 55 -12.43 6.11 4.10
C ALA A 55 -11.70 7.21 4.87
N ASP A 56 -10.40 7.43 4.61
CA ASP A 56 -9.59 8.46 5.29
C ASP A 56 -8.60 9.13 4.31
N PRO A 57 -9.08 9.96 3.36
CA PRO A 57 -8.27 10.47 2.26
C PRO A 57 -7.07 11.30 2.72
N LEU A 58 -7.30 12.16 3.72
CA LEU A 58 -6.31 13.13 4.19
C LEU A 58 -5.10 12.48 4.88
N ARG A 59 -5.26 11.28 5.44
CA ARG A 59 -4.17 10.57 6.12
C ARG A 59 -3.60 9.46 5.26
N VAL A 60 -4.44 8.78 4.49
CA VAL A 60 -4.03 7.64 3.67
C VAL A 60 -3.27 8.13 2.44
N ILE A 61 -3.85 9.02 1.63
CA ILE A 61 -3.23 9.42 0.34
C ILE A 61 -1.81 9.98 0.52
N PRO A 62 -1.56 10.96 1.41
CA PRO A 62 -0.21 11.51 1.56
C PRO A 62 0.81 10.48 2.08
N SER A 63 0.38 9.58 2.97
CA SER A 63 1.23 8.51 3.49
C SER A 63 1.64 7.54 2.39
N LEU A 64 0.69 7.14 1.54
CA LEU A 64 0.91 6.25 0.41
C LEU A 64 1.84 6.89 -0.62
N MET A 65 1.62 8.16 -0.96
CA MET A 65 2.47 8.93 -1.86
C MET A 65 3.93 8.97 -1.37
N ALA A 66 4.14 9.20 -0.07
CA ALA A 66 5.48 9.26 0.51
C ALA A 66 6.22 7.92 0.38
N GLY A 67 5.61 6.80 0.76
CA GLY A 67 6.26 5.50 0.62
C GLY A 67 6.46 5.09 -0.83
N SER A 68 5.49 5.33 -1.73
CA SER A 68 5.64 5.04 -3.16
C SER A 68 6.74 5.88 -3.81
N ALA A 69 6.88 7.15 -3.42
CA ALA A 69 7.98 8.00 -3.90
C ALA A 69 9.34 7.45 -3.46
N VAL A 70 9.47 7.03 -2.19
CA VAL A 70 10.71 6.42 -1.69
C VAL A 70 11.01 5.10 -2.40
N THR A 71 10.00 4.24 -2.60
CA THR A 71 10.15 3.00 -3.38
C THR A 71 10.68 3.29 -4.79
N GLY A 72 10.11 4.29 -5.47
CA GLY A 72 10.54 4.69 -6.81
C GLY A 72 12.00 5.14 -6.85
N VAL A 73 12.39 6.03 -5.92
CA VAL A 73 13.76 6.53 -5.80
C VAL A 73 14.74 5.39 -5.51
N LEU A 74 14.43 4.50 -4.56
CA LEU A 74 15.28 3.35 -4.23
C LEU A 74 15.39 2.37 -5.40
N SER A 75 14.29 2.09 -6.10
CA SER A 75 14.31 1.22 -7.27
C SER A 75 15.23 1.77 -8.38
N ILE A 76 15.25 3.09 -8.58
CA ILE A 76 16.15 3.76 -9.53
C ILE A 76 17.59 3.70 -9.02
N ALA A 77 17.82 4.03 -7.75
CA ALA A 77 19.15 4.05 -7.12
C ALA A 77 19.83 2.67 -7.15
N PHE A 78 19.06 1.59 -6.97
CA PHE A 78 19.57 0.22 -7.08
C PHE A 78 19.74 -0.28 -8.51
N GLY A 79 19.44 0.54 -9.53
CA GLY A 79 19.55 0.15 -10.93
C GLY A 79 18.59 -0.98 -11.30
N SER A 80 17.45 -1.11 -10.62
CA SER A 80 16.48 -2.17 -10.91
C SER A 80 15.87 -1.93 -12.29
N THR A 81 16.05 -2.89 -13.20
CA THR A 81 15.45 -2.85 -14.54
C THR A 81 14.37 -3.92 -14.64
N LEU A 82 13.33 -3.65 -15.42
CA LEU A 82 12.25 -4.59 -15.69
C LEU A 82 11.81 -4.41 -17.14
N ARG A 83 11.81 -5.52 -17.89
CA ARG A 83 11.42 -5.57 -19.30
C ARG A 83 9.96 -5.96 -19.51
N ALA A 84 9.32 -6.56 -18.51
CA ALA A 84 7.91 -6.93 -18.58
C ALA A 84 7.01 -5.67 -18.48
N PRO A 85 5.87 -5.64 -19.21
CA PRO A 85 4.91 -4.53 -19.15
C PRO A 85 3.95 -4.60 -17.95
N HIS A 86 4.11 -5.59 -17.06
CA HIS A 86 3.30 -5.77 -15.86
C HIS A 86 4.20 -5.87 -14.61
N GLY A 87 3.62 -5.65 -13.43
CA GLY A 87 4.30 -5.76 -12.14
C GLY A 87 4.01 -7.07 -11.41
N GLY A 88 4.26 -7.06 -10.11
CA GLY A 88 3.94 -8.13 -9.18
C GLY A 88 5.14 -9.01 -8.82
N ILE A 89 4.95 -9.87 -7.82
CA ILE A 89 5.98 -10.82 -7.38
C ILE A 89 6.33 -11.84 -8.47
N PHE A 90 5.41 -12.06 -9.41
CA PHE A 90 5.58 -12.97 -10.54
C PHE A 90 6.64 -12.51 -11.55
N VAL A 91 6.99 -11.22 -11.56
CA VAL A 91 8.04 -10.69 -12.46
C VAL A 91 9.43 -10.66 -11.84
N LEU A 92 9.60 -11.06 -10.58
CA LEU A 92 10.92 -11.05 -9.92
C LEU A 92 12.03 -11.73 -10.74
N PRO A 93 11.82 -12.87 -11.42
CA PRO A 93 12.87 -13.49 -12.23
C PRO A 93 13.30 -12.66 -13.45
N LEU A 94 12.49 -11.67 -13.85
CA LEU A 94 12.73 -10.80 -14.99
C LEU A 94 13.32 -9.44 -14.60
N ILE A 95 13.59 -9.22 -13.31
CA ILE A 95 14.16 -7.99 -12.79
C ILE A 95 15.69 -8.10 -12.78
N GLY A 96 16.39 -7.07 -13.28
CA GLY A 96 17.85 -7.06 -13.32
C GLY A 96 18.52 -7.01 -11.94
N ASN A 97 17.88 -6.35 -10.97
CA ASN A 97 18.29 -6.37 -9.56
C ASN A 97 17.08 -6.69 -8.65
N PRO A 98 16.67 -7.97 -8.54
CA PRO A 98 15.46 -8.36 -7.83
C PRO A 98 15.55 -8.11 -6.33
N PHE A 99 16.76 -8.21 -5.76
CA PHE A 99 16.99 -7.92 -4.35
C PHE A 99 16.79 -6.43 -4.04
N GLY A 100 17.41 -5.54 -4.82
CA GLY A 100 17.20 -4.10 -4.67
C GLY A 100 15.73 -3.70 -4.86
N TYR A 101 15.04 -4.32 -5.81
CA TYR A 101 13.61 -4.11 -6.04
C TYR A 101 12.75 -4.50 -4.82
N LEU A 102 12.99 -5.68 -4.23
CA LEU A 102 12.28 -6.13 -3.04
C LEU A 102 12.56 -5.23 -1.83
N VAL A 103 13.82 -4.83 -1.62
CA VAL A 103 14.20 -3.89 -0.56
C VAL A 103 13.48 -2.56 -0.74
N ALA A 104 13.42 -2.03 -1.97
CA ALA A 104 12.72 -0.78 -2.25
C ALA A 104 11.23 -0.86 -1.89
N ILE A 105 10.53 -1.94 -2.28
CA ILE A 105 9.12 -2.16 -1.93
C ILE A 105 8.94 -2.24 -0.42
N VAL A 106 9.74 -3.07 0.27
CA VAL A 106 9.65 -3.24 1.72
C VAL A 106 9.84 -1.91 2.45
N VAL A 107 10.86 -1.13 2.07
CA VAL A 107 11.13 0.16 2.70
C VAL A 107 9.97 1.14 2.50
N GLY A 108 9.47 1.30 1.27
CA GLY A 108 8.33 2.19 1.05
C GLY A 108 7.04 1.72 1.72
N THR A 109 6.80 0.40 1.76
CA THR A 109 5.67 -0.17 2.49
C THR A 109 5.74 0.16 3.98
N LEU A 110 6.92 -0.01 4.61
CA LEU A 110 7.13 0.33 6.01
C LEU A 110 6.93 1.84 6.28
N ILE A 111 7.43 2.70 5.39
CA ILE A 111 7.25 4.16 5.50
C ILE A 111 5.76 4.53 5.43
N SER A 112 5.06 4.07 4.40
CA SER A 112 3.62 4.31 4.25
C SER A 112 2.83 3.80 5.45
N THR A 113 3.11 2.57 5.91
CA THR A 113 2.46 2.00 7.08
C THR A 113 2.72 2.83 8.33
N ALA A 114 3.97 3.22 8.58
CA ALA A 114 4.34 4.03 9.74
C ALA A 114 3.62 5.39 9.72
N LEU A 115 3.56 6.05 8.56
CA LEU A 115 2.88 7.33 8.38
C LEU A 115 1.36 7.22 8.60
N VAL A 116 0.69 6.26 7.96
CA VAL A 116 -0.76 6.05 8.14
C VAL A 116 -1.08 5.78 9.61
N VAL A 117 -0.31 4.89 10.23
CA VAL A 117 -0.49 4.55 11.65
C VAL A 117 -0.26 5.76 12.54
N ALA A 118 0.82 6.52 12.34
CA ALA A 118 1.13 7.69 13.14
C ALA A 118 0.04 8.76 13.01
N LEU A 119 -0.40 9.07 11.78
CA LEU A 119 -1.43 10.07 11.50
C LEU A 119 -2.80 9.66 12.06
N LYS A 120 -3.23 8.40 11.88
CA LYS A 120 -4.49 7.90 12.46
C LYS A 120 -4.43 7.87 14.00
N ASN A 121 -3.26 7.63 14.59
CA ASN A 121 -3.08 7.58 16.04
C ASN A 121 -3.02 8.99 16.67
N ALA A 122 -2.44 9.98 15.98
CA ALA A 122 -2.34 11.36 16.45
C ALA A 122 -3.70 12.09 16.47
N ARG A 123 -4.62 11.72 15.57
CA ARG A 123 -5.98 12.26 15.51
C ARG A 123 -7.00 11.13 15.60
N ARG A 124 -7.12 10.55 16.80
CA ARG A 124 -8.23 9.63 17.14
C ARG A 124 -9.55 10.38 16.95
N SER A 125 -10.15 10.28 15.75
CA SER A 125 -11.53 10.70 15.55
C SER A 125 -12.43 9.66 16.22
N PRO A 126 -13.36 10.05 17.10
CA PRO A 126 -14.21 9.13 17.85
C PRO A 126 -15.38 8.55 17.04
N ALA A 127 -15.20 8.29 15.74
CA ALA A 127 -16.28 7.77 14.91
C ALA A 127 -15.76 6.87 13.78
N THR A 128 -15.88 5.56 13.98
CA THR A 128 -16.18 4.65 12.87
C THR A 128 -17.28 3.70 13.33
N THR A 129 -18.40 4.29 13.74
CA THR A 129 -19.72 3.68 13.63
C THR A 129 -20.30 4.19 12.32
N ALA A 130 -19.87 3.62 11.20
CA ALA A 130 -20.55 3.85 9.93
C ALA A 130 -21.71 2.84 9.84
N ALA A 131 -22.94 3.38 9.86
CA ALA A 131 -24.19 2.67 9.64
C ALA A 131 -24.21 1.94 8.28
N PRO A 132 -25.02 0.88 8.12
CA PRO A 132 -25.13 0.17 6.86
C PRO A 132 -25.59 1.13 5.75
N VAL A 133 -24.88 1.10 4.62
CA VAL A 133 -25.29 1.78 3.40
C VAL A 133 -26.59 1.12 2.94
N ALA A 134 -27.71 1.82 3.09
CA ALA A 134 -28.97 1.41 2.49
C ALA A 134 -28.80 1.42 0.97
N VAL A 135 -28.79 0.23 0.38
CA VAL A 135 -28.92 0.07 -1.07
C VAL A 135 -30.39 0.26 -1.39
N ALA A 136 -30.71 1.43 -1.95
CA ALA A 136 -31.96 1.64 -2.66
C ALA A 136 -31.77 1.16 -4.11
N ALA A 137 -32.37 0.02 -4.44
CA ALA A 137 -32.81 -0.37 -5.78
C ALA A 137 -33.84 -1.49 -5.65
#